data_AF-A0ABD3D7K1-F1
#
_entry.id   AF-A0ABD3D7K1-F1
#
_cell.length_a   1.000
_cell.length_b   1.000
_cell.length_c   1.000
_cell.angle_alpha   90.00
_cell.angle_beta   90.00
_cell.angle_gamma   90.00
#
_symmetry.space_group_name_H-M   'P 1'
#
loop_
_entity.id
_entity.type
_entity.pdbx_description
1 polymer ?
#
loop_
_entity_poly.entity_id
_entity_poly.type
_entity_poly.pdbx_seq_one_letter_code
_entity_poly.pdbx_strand_id
1 'polypeptide(L)'
;MLSKWDKIVPSEGSCELDMWPYLQTMSSDAISRTAFGSNYEQGKKIFRLQKEQTGLVLQASLKLYIPGWRFLPTKTNRRMNEIVKEVESSILGIINKRMQEIEAGANSNDLLGLLLESNFKEIQENGTDEFGMSMKDVIEECKLFYIAGQETTSSLLVWTMILLSKHPDWQVRARNEVLQVCVNDRPNYQELNHLTIAG
;
A
#
# COMPACT_ATOMS: atom_id res chain seq x y z
N MET A 1 12.63 -1.74 10.31
CA MET A 1 11.59 -1.98 11.33
C MET A 1 12.21 -2.61 12.56
N LEU A 2 12.82 -3.79 12.44
CA LEU A 2 13.46 -4.52 13.55
C LEU A 2 14.46 -3.67 14.35
N SER A 3 15.35 -2.95 13.68
CA SER A 3 16.29 -2.02 14.34
C SER A 3 15.65 -0.85 15.10
N LYS A 4 14.38 -0.52 14.84
CA LYS A 4 13.62 0.44 15.65
C LYS A 4 13.06 -0.23 16.90
N TRP A 5 12.63 -1.49 16.79
CA TRP A 5 12.16 -2.27 17.93
C TRP A 5 13.29 -2.58 18.90
N ASP A 6 14.49 -2.90 18.41
CA ASP A 6 15.67 -3.12 19.27
C ASP A 6 16.02 -1.90 20.15
N LYS A 7 15.59 -0.70 19.76
CA LYS A 7 15.77 0.53 20.54
C LYS A 7 14.65 0.78 21.56
N ILE A 8 13.49 0.16 21.36
CA ILE A 8 12.30 0.32 22.21
C ILE A 8 12.25 -0.79 23.26
N VAL A 9 12.65 -2.01 22.87
CA VAL A 9 12.69 -3.17 23.75
C VAL A 9 13.89 -3.03 24.69
N PRO A 10 13.68 -3.02 26.02
CA PRO A 10 14.77 -2.99 26.99
C PRO A 10 15.68 -4.22 26.85
N SER A 11 16.96 -4.06 27.21
CA SER A 11 17.92 -5.18 27.23
C SER A 11 17.55 -6.28 28.25
N GLU A 12 16.77 -5.94 29.27
CA GLU A 12 16.24 -6.86 30.27
C GLU A 12 14.74 -6.62 30.49
N GLY A 13 13.95 -7.72 30.50
CA GLY A 13 12.50 -7.68 30.75
C GLY A 13 11.64 -7.79 29.48
N SER A 14 10.40 -7.31 29.55
CA SER A 14 9.44 -7.29 28.45
C SER A 14 8.80 -5.90 28.30
N CYS A 15 8.32 -5.60 27.10
CA CYS A 15 7.64 -4.35 26.77
C CYS A 15 6.42 -4.64 25.90
N GLU A 16 5.31 -3.94 26.17
CA GLU A 16 4.14 -3.95 25.30
C GLU A 16 4.33 -2.94 24.17
N LEU A 17 4.18 -3.40 22.92
CA LEU A 17 4.34 -2.58 21.73
C LEU A 17 3.14 -2.78 20.80
N ASP A 18 2.50 -1.67 20.41
CA ASP A 18 1.53 -1.70 19.32
C ASP A 18 2.25 -1.85 17.97
N MET A 19 2.03 -2.99 17.33
CA MET A 19 2.70 -3.38 16.08
C MET A 19 2.01 -2.79 14.84
N TRP A 20 0.74 -2.41 14.94
CA TRP A 20 -0.06 -1.98 13.80
C TRP A 20 0.58 -0.82 13.03
N PRO A 21 1.05 0.27 13.66
CA PRO A 21 1.63 1.40 12.93
C PRO A 21 2.90 1.03 12.16
N TYR A 22 3.68 0.07 12.70
CA TYR A 22 4.89 -0.42 12.04
C TYR A 22 4.55 -1.26 10.82
N LEU A 23 3.58 -2.17 10.94
CA LEU A 23 3.09 -2.99 9.84
C LEU A 23 2.46 -2.14 8.73
N GLN A 24 1.67 -1.12 9.09
CA GLN A 24 1.18 -0.13 8.11
C GLN A 24 2.34 0.51 7.36
N THR A 25 3.33 1.06 8.07
CA THR A 25 4.50 1.70 7.44
C THR A 25 5.25 0.74 6.50
N MET A 26 5.39 -0.53 6.87
CA MET A 26 6.05 -1.54 6.05
C MET A 26 5.28 -1.87 4.79
N SER A 27 3.97 -2.12 4.91
CA SER A 27 3.11 -2.38 3.75
C SER A 27 3.06 -1.16 2.83
N SER A 28 3.02 0.06 3.39
CA SER A 28 3.14 1.30 2.61
C SER A 28 4.46 1.41 1.85
N ASP A 29 5.59 1.10 2.47
CA ASP A 29 6.90 1.15 1.80
C ASP A 29 7.02 0.06 0.73
N ALA A 30 6.51 -1.14 0.99
CA ALA A 30 6.47 -2.24 0.02
C ALA A 30 5.70 -1.83 -1.24
N ILE A 31 4.44 -1.37 -1.10
CA ILE A 31 3.63 -0.95 -2.25
C ILE A 31 4.22 0.29 -2.94
N SER A 32 4.79 1.24 -2.20
CA SER A 32 5.41 2.44 -2.79
C SER A 32 6.58 2.09 -3.71
N ARG A 33 7.38 1.08 -3.31
CA ARG A 33 8.52 0.60 -4.10
C ARG A 33 8.10 -0.25 -5.28
N THR A 34 7.21 -1.22 -5.05
CA THR A 34 6.85 -2.20 -6.09
C THR A 34 5.88 -1.61 -7.12
N ALA A 35 4.93 -0.78 -6.68
CA ALA A 35 3.93 -0.23 -7.59
C ALA A 35 4.36 1.08 -8.25
N PHE A 36 5.17 1.91 -7.59
CA PHE A 36 5.44 3.27 -8.05
C PHE A 36 6.93 3.59 -8.25
N GLY A 37 7.84 2.63 -8.07
CA GLY A 37 9.28 2.85 -8.14
C GLY A 37 9.80 3.88 -7.12
N SER A 38 8.99 4.20 -6.11
CA SER A 38 9.20 5.29 -5.17
C SER A 38 9.52 4.78 -3.77
N ASN A 39 9.58 5.65 -2.77
CA ASN A 39 9.70 5.26 -1.37
C ASN A 39 8.51 5.77 -0.56
N TYR A 40 8.32 5.21 0.64
CA TYR A 40 7.24 5.61 1.53
C TYR A 40 7.09 7.13 1.69
N GLU A 41 8.19 7.88 1.78
CA GLU A 41 8.13 9.33 2.03
C GLU A 41 7.47 10.10 0.87
N GLN A 42 7.58 9.62 -0.37
CA GLN A 42 6.89 10.21 -1.53
C GLN A 42 5.36 9.94 -1.47
N GLY A 43 4.96 8.74 -1.02
CA GLY A 43 3.55 8.34 -0.88
C GLY A 43 2.88 8.76 0.43
N LYS A 44 3.65 9.19 1.44
CA LYS A 44 3.19 9.44 2.82
C LYS A 44 2.03 10.42 2.92
N LYS A 45 2.06 11.48 2.10
CA LYS A 45 0.96 12.44 2.02
C LYS A 45 -0.32 11.76 1.52
N ILE A 46 -0.23 10.91 0.49
CA ILE A 46 -1.35 10.19 -0.11
C ILE A 46 -1.96 9.24 0.92
N PHE A 47 -1.16 8.39 1.58
CA PHE A 47 -1.64 7.47 2.60
C PHE A 47 -2.36 8.17 3.75
N ARG A 48 -1.80 9.28 4.25
CA ARG A 48 -2.41 10.08 5.32
C ARG A 48 -3.76 10.64 4.91
N LEU A 49 -3.83 11.24 3.72
CA LEU A 49 -5.05 11.84 3.20
C LEU A 49 -6.11 10.78 2.89
N GLN A 50 -5.74 9.63 2.34
CA GLN A 50 -6.66 8.53 2.10
C GLN A 50 -7.20 7.94 3.41
N LYS A 51 -6.37 7.81 4.46
CA LYS A 51 -6.85 7.39 5.79
C LYS A 51 -7.87 8.37 6.37
N GLU A 52 -7.60 9.67 6.24
CA GLU A 52 -8.56 10.72 6.63
C GLU A 52 -9.86 10.60 5.82
N GLN A 53 -9.76 10.43 4.50
CA GLN A 53 -10.90 10.26 3.60
C GLN A 53 -11.76 9.06 4.03
N THR A 54 -11.15 7.89 4.27
CA THR A 54 -11.84 6.67 4.71
C THR A 54 -12.57 6.91 6.04
N GLY A 55 -11.95 7.62 6.99
CA GLY A 55 -12.59 8.00 8.24
C GLY A 55 -13.81 8.89 8.04
N LEU A 56 -13.72 9.91 7.17
CA LEU A 56 -14.84 10.79 6.84
C LEU A 56 -15.98 10.05 6.12
N VAL A 57 -15.65 9.14 5.20
CA VAL A 57 -16.61 8.29 4.49
C VAL A 57 -17.33 7.37 5.47
N LEU A 58 -16.62 6.72 6.39
CA LEU A 58 -17.21 5.86 7.42
C LEU A 58 -18.13 6.66 8.35
N GLN A 59 -17.71 7.85 8.78
CA GLN A 59 -18.57 8.73 9.58
C GLN A 59 -19.82 9.18 8.82
N ALA A 60 -19.72 9.38 7.51
CA ALA A 60 -20.85 9.73 6.67
C ALA A 60 -21.79 8.53 6.46
N SER A 61 -21.26 7.31 6.30
CA SER A 61 -22.06 6.09 6.09
C SER A 61 -22.85 5.67 7.33
N LEU A 62 -22.39 6.05 8.53
CA LEU A 62 -23.10 5.81 9.78
C LEU A 62 -24.27 6.79 10.01
N LYS A 63 -24.38 7.85 9.21
CA LYS A 63 -25.50 8.81 9.30
C LYS A 63 -26.66 8.35 8.42
N LEU A 64 -27.87 8.78 8.79
CA LEU A 64 -29.06 8.56 7.96
C LEU A 64 -28.81 9.10 6.54
N TYR A 65 -28.98 8.23 5.56
CA TYR A 65 -28.79 8.58 4.16
C TYR A 65 -29.89 9.54 3.71
N ILE A 66 -29.51 10.77 3.40
CA ILE A 66 -30.38 11.78 2.81
C ILE A 66 -29.89 12.04 1.38
N PRO A 67 -30.70 11.73 0.34
CA PRO A 67 -30.34 12.02 -1.04
C PRO A 67 -29.91 13.48 -1.23
N GLY A 68 -28.81 13.69 -1.94
CA GLY A 68 -28.27 15.04 -2.22
C GLY A 68 -27.42 15.65 -1.10
N TRP A 69 -27.38 15.08 0.11
CA TRP A 69 -26.58 15.59 1.23
C TRP A 69 -25.08 15.69 0.91
N ARG A 70 -24.57 14.82 0.02
CA ARG A 70 -23.15 14.86 -0.41
C ARG A 70 -22.78 16.15 -1.16
N PHE A 71 -23.76 16.84 -1.75
CA PHE A 71 -23.53 18.08 -2.52
C PHE A 71 -23.65 19.34 -1.66
N LEU A 72 -24.16 19.21 -0.42
CA LEU A 72 -24.24 20.33 0.50
C LEU A 72 -22.83 20.75 0.93
N PRO A 73 -22.55 22.05 1.08
CA PRO A 73 -21.21 22.55 1.42
C PRO A 73 -20.90 22.42 2.93
N THR A 74 -21.13 21.24 3.50
CA THR A 74 -20.80 20.91 4.89
C THR A 74 -19.27 20.87 5.08
N LYS A 75 -18.80 21.04 6.33
CA LYS A 75 -17.37 20.94 6.65
C LYS A 75 -16.78 19.60 6.18
N THR A 76 -17.50 18.49 6.41
CA THR A 76 -17.09 17.15 5.97
C THR A 76 -17.01 17.06 4.44
N ASN A 77 -18.02 17.50 3.70
CA ASN A 77 -18.01 17.42 2.23
C ASN A 77 -16.94 18.32 1.61
N ARG A 78 -16.72 19.52 2.17
CA ARG A 78 -15.63 20.41 1.74
C ARG A 78 -14.28 19.75 1.96
N ARG A 79 -14.04 19.19 3.14
CA ARG A 79 -12.78 18.50 3.46
C ARG A 79 -12.56 17.27 2.57
N MET A 80 -13.59 16.46 2.33
CA MET A 80 -13.50 15.32 1.40
C MET A 80 -13.14 15.78 -0.02
N ASN A 81 -13.74 16.87 -0.52
CA ASN A 81 -13.41 17.42 -1.83
C ASN A 81 -11.98 17.99 -1.91
N GLU A 82 -11.50 18.62 -0.83
CA GLU A 82 -10.11 19.08 -0.73
C GLU A 82 -9.13 17.90 -0.78
N ILE A 83 -9.40 16.85 0.01
CA ILE A 83 -8.58 15.64 0.03
C ILE A 83 -8.50 15.01 -1.36
N VAL A 84 -9.63 14.89 -2.07
CA VAL A 84 -9.65 14.35 -3.45
C VAL A 84 -8.70 15.14 -4.35
N LYS A 85 -8.79 16.47 -4.35
CA LYS A 85 -7.91 17.33 -5.17
C LYS A 85 -6.44 17.20 -4.79
N GLU A 86 -6.14 17.15 -3.49
CA GLU A 86 -4.76 17.01 -3.01
C GLU A 86 -4.15 15.65 -3.37
N VAL A 87 -4.94 14.58 -3.27
CA VAL A 87 -4.52 13.22 -3.65
C VAL A 87 -4.29 13.15 -5.16
N GLU A 88 -5.22 13.65 -5.97
CA GLU A 88 -5.09 13.71 -7.43
C GLU A 88 -3.84 14.47 -7.86
N SER A 89 -3.61 15.65 -7.30
CA SER A 89 -2.40 16.43 -7.60
C SER A 89 -1.12 15.70 -7.21
N SER A 90 -1.12 14.98 -6.07
CA SER A 90 0.05 14.22 -5.62
C SER A 90 0.34 13.04 -6.54
N ILE A 91 -0.69 12.28 -6.93
CA ILE A 91 -0.58 11.14 -7.83
C ILE A 91 -0.14 11.59 -9.23
N LEU A 92 -0.73 12.68 -9.75
CA LEU A 92 -0.33 13.24 -11.04
C LEU A 92 1.15 13.64 -11.05
N GLY A 93 1.67 14.18 -9.94
CA GLY A 93 3.10 14.45 -9.78
C GLY A 93 3.97 13.19 -9.89
N ILE A 94 3.51 12.06 -9.32
CA ILE A 94 4.20 10.77 -9.40
C ILE A 94 4.17 10.23 -10.83
N ILE A 95 3.01 10.27 -11.49
CA ILE A 95 2.84 9.84 -12.89
C ILE A 95 3.75 10.65 -13.81
N ASN A 96 3.72 11.98 -13.73
CA ASN A 96 4.53 12.85 -14.58
C ASN A 96 6.02 12.61 -14.38
N LYS A 97 6.46 12.47 -13.13
CA LYS A 97 7.85 12.12 -12.84
C LYS A 97 8.23 10.78 -13.45
N ARG A 98 7.34 9.78 -13.35
CA ARG A 98 7.59 8.45 -13.91
C ARG A 98 7.66 8.47 -15.44
N MET A 99 6.78 9.21 -16.10
CA MET A 99 6.81 9.40 -17.55
C MET A 99 8.15 10.03 -18.00
N GLN A 100 8.63 11.05 -17.30
CA GLN A 100 9.93 11.68 -17.61
C GLN A 100 11.10 10.70 -17.45
N GLU A 101 11.07 9.83 -16.43
CA GLU A 101 12.09 8.80 -16.25
C GLU A 101 12.08 7.78 -17.40
N ILE A 102 10.89 7.35 -17.84
CA ILE A 102 10.72 6.43 -18.98
C ILE A 102 11.24 7.07 -20.28
N GLU A 103 10.88 8.33 -20.55
CA GLU A 103 11.39 9.09 -21.70
C GLU A 103 12.92 9.23 -21.68
N ALA A 104 13.52 9.32 -20.49
CA ALA A 104 14.98 9.34 -20.30
C ALA A 104 15.65 7.95 -20.41
N GLY A 105 14.88 6.89 -20.72
CA GLY A 105 15.38 5.53 -20.90
C GLY A 105 15.49 4.71 -19.60
N ALA A 106 14.83 5.13 -18.51
CA ALA A 106 14.75 4.32 -17.31
C ALA A 106 13.88 3.08 -17.53
N ASN A 107 14.21 1.99 -16.83
CA ASN A 107 13.47 0.74 -16.96
C ASN A 107 12.12 0.77 -16.20
N SER A 108 11.07 0.22 -16.81
CA SER A 108 9.68 0.17 -16.33
C SER A 108 9.39 -1.08 -15.50
N ASN A 109 10.21 -1.39 -14.49
CA ASN A 109 10.03 -2.63 -13.70
C ASN A 109 9.05 -2.52 -12.52
N ASP A 110 8.36 -1.38 -12.36
CA ASP A 110 7.27 -1.20 -11.38
C ASP A 110 5.91 -1.19 -12.07
N LEU A 111 4.86 -1.44 -11.27
CA LEU A 111 3.49 -1.55 -11.77
C LEU A 111 3.05 -0.31 -12.56
N LEU A 112 3.38 0.90 -12.10
CA LEU A 112 3.03 2.14 -12.78
C LEU A 112 3.74 2.26 -14.13
N GLY A 113 5.03 1.95 -14.19
CA GLY A 113 5.78 1.92 -15.44
C GLY A 113 5.17 0.94 -16.45
N LEU A 114 4.90 -0.30 -16.01
CA LEU A 114 4.24 -1.32 -16.84
C LEU A 114 2.86 -0.89 -17.32
N LEU A 115 2.06 -0.27 -16.44
CA LEU A 115 0.73 0.23 -16.75
C LEU A 115 0.79 1.33 -17.82
N LEU A 116 1.69 2.30 -17.67
CA LEU A 116 1.87 3.40 -18.62
C LEU A 116 2.35 2.88 -19.98
N GLU A 117 3.36 2.01 -19.99
CA GLU A 117 3.92 1.44 -21.22
C GLU A 117 2.89 0.59 -21.98
N SER A 118 2.15 -0.27 -21.27
CA SER A 118 1.05 -1.05 -21.86
C SER A 118 -0.05 -0.13 -22.41
N ASN A 119 -0.37 0.95 -21.71
CA ASN A 119 -1.40 1.89 -22.14
C ASN A 119 -1.00 2.65 -23.41
N PHE A 120 0.25 3.12 -23.49
CA PHE A 120 0.77 3.79 -24.69
C PHE A 120 0.79 2.85 -25.89
N LYS A 121 1.18 1.60 -25.69
CA LYS A 121 1.19 0.59 -26.74
C LYS A 121 -0.21 0.32 -27.28
N GLU A 122 -1.20 0.17 -26.40
CA GLU A 122 -2.61 -0.07 -26.79
C GLU A 122 -3.17 1.10 -27.64
N ILE A 123 -2.89 2.34 -27.24
CA ILE A 123 -3.31 3.54 -27.99
C ILE A 123 -2.63 3.59 -29.36
N GLN A 124 -1.33 3.27 -29.43
CA GLN A 124 -0.57 3.30 -30.67
C GLN A 124 -1.03 2.22 -31.67
N GLU A 125 -1.33 1.01 -31.18
CA GLU A 125 -1.76 -0.12 -32.03
C GLU A 125 -3.16 0.08 -32.60
N ASN A 126 -4.09 0.67 -31.83
CA ASN A 126 -5.48 0.88 -32.27
C ASN A 126 -5.71 2.25 -32.93
N GLY A 127 -4.75 3.17 -32.85
CA GLY A 127 -4.80 4.48 -33.50
C GLY A 127 -5.85 5.45 -32.95
N THR A 128 -6.52 5.10 -31.84
CA THR A 128 -7.46 5.97 -31.14
C THR A 128 -7.26 5.87 -29.62
N ASP A 129 -7.45 7.00 -28.94
CA ASP A 129 -7.40 7.08 -27.48
C ASP A 129 -8.59 6.38 -26.79
N GLU A 130 -9.53 5.82 -27.56
CA GLU A 130 -10.71 5.12 -27.03
C GLU A 130 -10.39 3.72 -26.47
N PHE A 131 -9.29 3.10 -26.92
CA PHE A 131 -8.89 1.76 -26.48
C PHE A 131 -7.92 1.78 -25.29
N GLY A 132 -7.34 2.94 -24.98
CA GLY A 132 -6.50 3.14 -23.80
C GLY A 132 -7.27 3.67 -22.58
N MET A 133 -6.65 3.57 -21.41
CA MET A 133 -7.06 4.29 -20.22
C MET A 133 -6.79 5.79 -20.36
N SER A 134 -7.76 6.60 -19.93
CA SER A 134 -7.53 8.03 -19.79
C SER A 134 -6.58 8.31 -18.62
N MET A 135 -5.96 9.49 -18.60
CA MET A 135 -5.15 9.93 -17.46
C MET A 135 -5.95 9.91 -16.14
N LYS A 136 -7.26 10.16 -16.21
CA LYS A 136 -8.13 10.08 -15.04
C LYS A 136 -8.24 8.65 -14.52
N ASP A 137 -8.38 7.68 -15.41
CA ASP A 137 -8.48 6.26 -15.03
C ASP A 137 -7.15 5.77 -14.41
N VAL A 138 -6.01 6.15 -15.00
CA VAL A 138 -4.68 5.88 -14.40
C VAL A 138 -4.58 6.43 -12.98
N ILE A 139 -5.06 7.66 -12.75
CA ILE A 139 -5.06 8.28 -11.41
C ILE A 139 -5.96 7.49 -10.44
N GLU A 140 -7.15 7.07 -10.86
CA GLU A 140 -8.05 6.27 -10.01
C GLU A 140 -7.44 4.90 -9.67
N GLU A 141 -6.80 4.21 -10.61
CA GLU A 141 -6.08 2.96 -10.36
C GLU A 141 -4.92 3.16 -9.37
N CYS A 142 -4.16 4.25 -9.53
CA CYS A 142 -3.11 4.60 -8.57
C CYS A 142 -3.67 4.83 -7.16
N LYS A 143 -4.81 5.54 -7.02
CA LYS A 143 -5.47 5.76 -5.72
C LYS A 143 -5.83 4.41 -5.09
N LEU A 144 -6.36 3.48 -5.89
CA LEU A 144 -6.74 2.15 -5.44
C LEU A 144 -5.53 1.35 -4.93
N PHE A 145 -4.42 1.30 -5.69
CA PHE A 145 -3.22 0.57 -5.29
C PHE A 145 -2.64 1.06 -3.95
N TYR A 146 -2.62 2.39 -3.73
CA TYR A 146 -2.17 2.96 -2.45
C TYR A 146 -2.97 2.43 -1.25
N ILE A 147 -4.30 2.40 -1.33
CA ILE A 147 -5.13 1.92 -0.22
C ILE A 147 -5.06 0.40 -0.10
N ALA A 148 -5.24 -0.30 -1.22
CA ALA A 148 -5.35 -1.75 -1.24
C ALA A 148 -4.07 -2.41 -0.72
N GLY A 149 -2.90 -1.94 -1.13
CA GLY A 149 -1.62 -2.53 -0.74
C GLY A 149 -1.22 -2.28 0.73
N GLN A 150 -1.64 -1.15 1.32
CA GLN A 150 -1.32 -0.87 2.71
C GLN A 150 -2.29 -1.56 3.68
N GLU A 151 -3.58 -1.26 3.57
CA GLU A 151 -4.54 -1.57 4.63
C GLU A 151 -4.82 -3.07 4.72
N THR A 152 -4.90 -3.76 3.57
CA THR A 152 -5.18 -5.21 3.56
C THR A 152 -4.00 -6.01 4.09
N THR A 153 -2.78 -5.75 3.61
CA THR A 153 -1.57 -6.48 4.04
C THR A 153 -1.23 -6.20 5.50
N SER A 154 -1.31 -4.94 5.95
CA SER A 154 -1.05 -4.63 7.37
C SER A 154 -2.07 -5.28 8.29
N SER A 155 -3.35 -5.26 7.93
CA SER A 155 -4.42 -5.94 8.69
C SER A 155 -4.21 -7.46 8.73
N LEU A 156 -3.88 -8.07 7.59
CA LEU A 156 -3.56 -9.50 7.51
C LEU A 156 -2.43 -9.86 8.48
N LEU A 157 -1.33 -9.12 8.46
CA LEU A 157 -0.19 -9.37 9.33
C LEU A 157 -0.54 -9.20 10.82
N VAL A 158 -1.34 -8.20 11.18
CA VAL A 158 -1.84 -8.03 12.56
C VAL A 158 -2.66 -9.25 12.99
N TRP A 159 -3.60 -9.70 12.16
CA TRP A 159 -4.41 -10.88 12.46
C TRP A 159 -3.58 -12.16 12.54
N THR A 160 -2.59 -12.32 11.66
CA THR A 160 -1.64 -13.44 11.74
C THR A 160 -0.88 -13.42 13.06
N MET A 161 -0.37 -12.27 13.51
CA MET A 161 0.30 -12.18 14.83
C MET A 161 -0.66 -12.52 15.99
N ILE A 162 -1.90 -12.04 15.94
CA ILE A 162 -2.92 -12.37 16.95
C ILE A 162 -3.17 -13.88 16.97
N LEU A 163 -3.38 -14.51 15.82
CA LEU A 163 -3.63 -15.94 15.73
C LEU A 163 -2.45 -16.77 16.22
N LEU A 164 -1.22 -16.42 15.83
CA LEU A 164 -0.01 -17.10 16.32
C LEU A 164 0.15 -16.96 17.83
N SER A 165 -0.15 -15.79 18.41
CA SER A 165 -0.11 -15.59 19.87
C SER A 165 -1.12 -16.44 20.63
N LYS A 166 -2.28 -16.73 20.01
CA LYS A 166 -3.33 -17.59 20.57
C LYS A 166 -3.10 -19.08 20.31
N HIS A 167 -2.20 -19.43 19.40
CA HIS A 167 -1.88 -20.80 19.00
C HIS A 167 -0.36 -21.05 19.04
N PRO A 168 0.25 -21.11 20.25
CA PRO A 168 1.71 -21.25 20.39
C PRO A 168 2.28 -22.49 19.70
N ASP A 169 1.53 -23.58 19.66
CA ASP A 169 1.94 -24.82 18.99
C ASP A 169 2.22 -24.58 17.49
N TRP A 170 1.36 -23.78 16.84
CA TRP A 170 1.50 -23.39 15.44
C TRP A 170 2.62 -22.37 15.26
N GLN A 171 2.78 -21.43 16.19
CA GLN A 171 3.90 -20.49 16.18
C GLN A 171 5.26 -21.20 16.25
N VAL A 172 5.39 -22.19 17.13
CA VAL A 172 6.62 -22.99 17.27
C VAL A 172 6.88 -23.81 16.00
N ARG A 173 5.84 -24.44 15.43
CA ARG A 173 5.98 -25.20 14.17
C ARG A 173 6.43 -24.31 13.01
N ALA A 174 5.78 -23.17 12.80
CA ALA A 174 6.14 -22.21 11.76
C ALA A 174 7.59 -21.71 11.95
N ARG A 175 7.99 -21.38 13.19
CA ARG A 175 9.36 -20.97 13.50
C ARG A 175 10.37 -22.06 13.19
N ASN A 176 10.09 -23.30 13.57
CA ASN A 176 10.97 -24.44 13.30
C ASN A 176 11.11 -24.72 11.81
N GLU A 177 10.02 -24.62 11.04
CA GLU A 177 10.05 -24.76 9.58
C GLU A 177 10.97 -23.71 8.96
N VAL A 178 10.80 -22.42 9.31
CA VAL A 178 11.65 -21.35 8.79
C VAL A 178 13.13 -21.57 9.14
N LEU A 179 13.45 -21.99 10.37
CA LEU A 179 14.83 -22.26 10.76
C LEU A 179 15.47 -23.47 10.05
N GLN A 180 14.65 -24.42 9.59
CA GLN A 180 15.13 -25.60 8.86
C GLN A 180 15.31 -25.32 7.37
N VAL A 181 14.38 -24.55 6.78
CA VAL A 181 14.34 -24.29 5.34
C VAL A 181 15.21 -23.09 4.97
N CYS A 182 15.18 -22.02 5.77
CA CYS A 182 15.90 -20.77 5.52
C CYS A 182 17.23 -20.79 6.28
N VAL A 183 18.25 -21.41 5.67
CA VAL A 183 19.58 -21.61 6.27
C VAL A 183 20.35 -20.28 6.45
N ASN A 184 20.01 -19.26 5.67
CA ASN A 184 20.59 -17.92 5.76
C ASN A 184 19.63 -16.93 6.42
N ASP A 185 20.16 -15.86 7.03
CA ASP A 185 19.38 -14.78 7.66
C ASP A 185 18.38 -14.08 6.72
N ARG A 186 18.47 -14.30 5.41
CA ARG A 186 17.55 -13.77 4.41
C ARG A 186 17.05 -14.90 3.52
N PRO A 187 15.75 -15.26 3.61
CA PRO A 187 15.17 -16.28 2.75
C PRO A 187 15.21 -15.84 1.28
N ASN A 188 15.54 -16.76 0.38
CA ASN A 188 15.44 -16.55 -1.06
C ASN A 188 14.14 -17.13 -1.64
N TYR A 189 13.81 -16.81 -2.89
CA TYR A 189 12.55 -17.25 -3.53
C TYR A 189 12.38 -18.77 -3.60
N GLN A 190 13.47 -19.54 -3.73
CA GLN A 190 13.39 -21.00 -3.77
C GLN A 190 13.06 -21.56 -2.39
N GLU A 191 13.69 -21.03 -1.34
CA GLU A 191 13.42 -21.41 0.05
C GLU A 191 11.97 -21.11 0.46
N LEU A 192 11.39 -19.99 -0.01
CA LEU A 192 9.99 -19.65 0.26
C LEU A 192 9.01 -20.72 -0.26
N ASN A 193 9.29 -21.32 -1.42
CA ASN A 193 8.44 -22.38 -1.98
C ASN A 193 8.46 -23.68 -1.15
N HIS A 194 9.38 -23.80 -0.21
CA HIS A 194 9.52 -24.95 0.69
C HIS A 194 8.91 -24.71 2.07
N LEU A 195 8.36 -23.52 2.34
CA LEU A 195 7.59 -23.23 3.54
C LEU A 195 6.14 -23.69 3.32
N THR A 196 5.71 -24.72 4.03
CA THR A 196 4.37 -25.31 3.93
C THR A 196 3.43 -24.85 5.05
N ILE A 197 3.97 -24.33 6.14
CA ILE A 197 3.23 -23.79 7.29
C ILE A 197 3.31 -22.27 7.30
N ALA A 198 4.50 -21.71 7.06
CA ALA A 198 4.75 -20.26 7.08
C ALA A 198 4.67 -19.57 5.71
N GLY A 199 4.59 -20.36 4.62
CA GLY A 199 4.58 -19.88 3.23
C GLY A 199 3.23 -19.38 2.73
#